data_AF-A0A856MQP3-F1
#
_entry.id   AF-A0A856MQP3-F1
#
_cell.length_a   1.000
_cell.length_b   1.000
_cell.length_c   1.000
_cell.angle_alpha   90.00
_cell.angle_beta   90.00
_cell.angle_gamma   90.00
#
_symmetry.space_group_name_H-M   'P 1'
#
loop_
_entity.id
_entity.type
_entity.pdbx_description
1 polymer ?
#
loop_
_entity_poly.entity_id
_entity_poly.type
_entity_poly.pdbx_seq_one_letter_code
_entity_poly.pdbx_strand_id
1 'polypeptide(L)' 'MHIHIANKLVEIGVPKHDIVLGIDPPKMHQYTKFGVG' A
#
# COMPACT_ATOMS: atom_id res chain seq x y z
N MET A 1 -0.07 9.66 7.32
CA MET A 1 -0.06 10.62 6.19
C MET A 1 0.52 10.03 4.89
N HIS A 2 0.60 8.70 4.71
CA HIS A 2 1.32 8.10 3.57
C HIS A 2 0.44 7.37 2.54
N ILE A 3 -0.86 7.23 2.82
CA ILE A 3 -1.84 6.60 1.92
C ILE A 3 -1.97 7.37 0.59
N HIS A 4 -1.67 8.67 0.57
CA HIS A 4 -1.83 9.51 -0.62
C HIS A 4 -0.93 9.11 -1.79
N ILE A 5 0.30 8.64 -1.53
CA ILE A 5 1.22 8.21 -2.60
C ILE A 5 0.77 6.85 -3.15
N ALA A 6 0.42 5.92 -2.28
CA ALA A 6 -0.09 4.61 -2.68
C ALA A 6 -1.38 4.73 -3.52
N ASN A 7 -2.27 5.67 -3.16
CA ASN A 7 -3.47 5.94 -3.96
C ASN A 7 -3.14 6.53 -5.34
N LYS A 8 -2.15 7.42 -5.45
CA LYS A 8 -1.70 7.93 -6.77
C LYS A 8 -1.15 6.83 -7.68
N LEU A 9 -0.45 5.85 -7.11
CA LEU A 9 0.01 4.68 -7.88
C LEU A 9 -1.16 3.85 -8.40
N VAL A 10 -2.21 3.69 -7.59
CA VAL A 10 -3.45 3.02 -8.04
C VAL A 10 -4.15 3.80 -9.14
N GLU A 11 -4.20 5.13 -9.03
CA GLU A 11 -4.81 6.01 -10.05
C GLU A 11 -4.12 5.91 -11.42
N ILE A 12 -2.82 5.63 -11.46
CA ILE A 12 -2.07 5.41 -12.71
C ILE A 12 -2.03 3.94 -13.15
N GLY A 13 -2.79 3.06 -12.49
CA GLY A 13 -2.99 1.68 -12.91
C GLY A 13 -2.14 0.63 -12.21
N VAL A 14 -1.39 0.97 -11.16
CA VAL A 14 -0.66 -0.04 -10.38
C VAL A 14 -1.65 -0.84 -9.52
N PRO A 15 -1.68 -2.18 -9.62
CA PRO A 15 -2.55 -3.00 -8.79
C PRO A 15 -2.22 -2.85 -7.30
N LYS A 16 -3.24 -2.78 -6.44
CA LYS A 16 -3.04 -2.59 -4.99
C LYS A 16 -2.17 -3.66 -4.32
N HIS A 17 -2.22 -4.90 -4.82
CA HIS A 17 -1.44 -6.00 -4.26
C HIS A 17 0.07 -5.91 -4.56
N ASP A 18 0.47 -5.10 -5.54
CA ASP A 18 1.88 -4.84 -5.88
C ASP A 18 2.48 -3.68 -5.06
N ILE A 19 1.68 -3.00 -4.24
CA ILE A 19 2.10 -1.86 -3.43
C ILE A 19 2.20 -2.32 -1.98
N VAL A 20 3.39 -2.26 -1.38
CA VAL A 20 3.59 -2.56 0.05
C VAL A 20 3.91 -1.27 0.81
N LEU A 21 3.18 -1.00 1.89
CA LEU A 21 3.38 0.18 2.73
C LEU A 21 4.53 -0.02 3.73
N GLY A 22 5.77 -0.19 3.25
CA GLY A 22 6.93 -0.60 4.07
C GLY A 22 7.41 0.37 5.17
N ILE A 23 6.71 1.48 5.34
CA ILE A 23 6.86 2.46 6.43
C ILE A 23 6.02 2.08 7.67
N ASP A 24 4.96 1.31 7.48
CA ASP A 24 4.17 0.76 8.58
C ASP A 24 4.83 -0.54 9.08
N PRO A 25 4.67 -0.92 10.36
CA PRO A 25 5.17 -2.21 10.83
C PRO A 25 4.58 -3.38 10.01
N PRO A 26 5.32 -4.48 9.74
CA PRO A 26 4.81 -5.58 8.92
C PRO A 26 3.47 -6.16 9.40
N LYS A 27 3.26 -6.20 10.71
CA LYS A 27 2.00 -6.64 11.33
C LYS A 27 0.80 -5.76 10.98
N MET A 28 1.04 -4.51 10.59
CA MET A 28 0.00 -3.56 10.18
C MET A 28 -0.40 -3.75 8.72
N HIS A 29 0.47 -4.28 7.86
CA HIS A 29 0.21 -4.39 6.42
C HIS A 29 -1.07 -5.17 6.11
N GLN A 30 -1.36 -6.22 6.89
CA GLN A 30 -2.57 -7.05 6.75
C GLN A 30 -3.88 -6.28 6.99
N TYR A 31 -3.82 -5.15 7.71
CA TYR A 31 -4.98 -4.29 7.95
C TYR A 31 -5.11 -3.19 6.88
N THR A 32 -4.16 -3.15 5.94
CA THR A 32 -4.21 -2.28 4.77
C THR A 32 -4.73 -3.11 3.59
N LYS A 33 -5.55 -2.52 2.71
CA LYS A 33 -6.02 -3.19 1.48
C LYS A 33 -4.94 -3.25 0.39
N PHE A 34 -3.68 -3.16 0.78
CA PHE A 34 -2.49 -3.14 -0.06
C PHE A 34 -1.71 -4.46 0.14
N GLY A 35 -0.63 -4.65 -0.60
CA GLY A 35 0.23 -5.82 -0.48
C GLY A 35 0.79 -6.00 0.93
N VAL A 36 0.92 -7.26 1.35
CA VAL A 36 1.40 -7.62 2.69
C VAL A 36 2.92 -7.82 2.77
N GLY A 37 3.56 -8.20 1.67
CA GLY A 37 5.01 -8.46 1.61
C GLY A 37 5.42 -9.74 2.31
#